data_AF-A0A1Q2TXK4-F1
#
_entry.id   AF-A0A1Q2TXK4-F1
#
_cell.length_a   1.000
_cell.length_b   1.000
_cell.length_c   1.000
_cell.angle_alpha   90.00
_cell.angle_beta   90.00
_cell.angle_gamma   90.00
#
_symmetry.space_group_name_H-M   'P 1'
#
loop_
_entity.id
_entity.type
_entity.pdbx_description
1 polymer ?
#
loop_
_entity_poly.entity_id
_entity_poly.type
_entity_poly.pdbx_seq_one_letter_code
_entity_poly.pdbx_strand_id
1 'polypeptide(L)'
;MARYTCSYLVGLSVAEMIASLKDIIQECDLDLTYETGGYIMAKEKPGNITFTKLVQLEVLFDRNKLLDGRLQVDFVAKNEELPLQTDNHCRTVFEAIQRTVSAQQPWQLEADSID
;
A
#
# COMPACT_ATOMS: atom_id res chain seq x y z
N MET A 1 9.20 4.15 14.68
CA MET A 1 8.56 3.55 13.51
C MET A 1 8.17 4.65 12.54
N ALA A 2 8.77 4.61 11.35
CA ALA A 2 8.34 5.38 10.21
C ALA A 2 7.02 4.79 9.72
N ARG A 3 6.07 5.64 9.35
CA ARG A 3 4.75 5.24 8.86
C ARG A 3 4.32 6.24 7.80
N TYR A 4 3.91 5.73 6.65
CA TYR A 4 3.43 6.51 5.52
C TYR A 4 2.10 5.93 5.04
N THR A 5 1.17 6.81 4.68
CA THR A 5 -0.20 6.42 4.31
C THR A 5 -0.66 7.17 3.08
N CYS A 6 -1.44 6.51 2.23
CA CYS A 6 -2.21 7.15 1.17
C CYS A 6 -3.47 6.34 0.89
N SER A 7 -4.45 6.99 0.27
CA SER A 7 -5.74 6.38 -0.04
C SER A 7 -6.01 6.50 -1.53
N TYR A 8 -6.60 5.47 -2.11
CA TYR A 8 -7.00 5.44 -3.50
C TYR A 8 -8.47 5.05 -3.64
N LEU A 9 -9.11 5.61 -4.65
CA LEU A 9 -10.43 5.17 -5.11
C LEU A 9 -10.26 4.29 -6.34
N VAL A 10 -10.96 3.16 -6.36
CA VAL A 10 -10.90 2.19 -7.45
C VAL A 10 -12.29 1.66 -7.82
N GLY A 11 -12.60 1.67 -9.11
CA GLY A 11 -13.89 1.22 -9.66
C GLY A 11 -13.91 -0.24 -10.13
N LEU A 12 -13.12 -1.10 -9.49
CA LEU A 12 -13.03 -2.54 -9.82
C LEU A 12 -13.95 -3.36 -8.91
N SER A 13 -14.37 -4.55 -9.35
CA SER A 13 -14.93 -5.52 -8.41
C SER A 13 -13.89 -5.92 -7.36
N VAL A 14 -14.34 -6.39 -6.19
CA VAL A 14 -13.41 -6.80 -5.11
C VAL A 14 -12.39 -7.84 -5.59
N ALA A 15 -12.80 -8.79 -6.44
CA ALA A 15 -11.90 -9.82 -6.96
C ALA A 15 -10.83 -9.25 -7.91
N GLU A 16 -11.22 -8.36 -8.83
CA GLU A 16 -10.30 -7.68 -9.75
C GLU A 16 -9.36 -6.73 -9.02
N MET A 17 -9.88 -6.02 -8.02
CA MET A 17 -9.08 -5.15 -7.16
C MET A 17 -8.03 -5.96 -6.39
N ILE A 18 -8.40 -7.09 -5.79
CA ILE A 18 -7.44 -7.97 -5.09
C ILE A 18 -6.38 -8.50 -6.06
N ALA A 19 -6.76 -8.87 -7.29
CA ALA A 19 -5.81 -9.31 -8.31
C ALA A 19 -4.81 -8.18 -8.65
N SER A 20 -5.30 -6.97 -8.91
CA SER A 20 -4.46 -5.79 -9.16
C SER A 20 -3.55 -5.47 -7.98
N LEU A 21 -4.04 -5.57 -6.74
CA LEU A 21 -3.22 -5.39 -5.54
C LEU A 21 -2.07 -6.41 -5.45
N LYS A 22 -2.30 -7.66 -5.84
CA LYS A 22 -1.24 -8.69 -5.88
C LYS A 22 -0.18 -8.37 -6.92
N ASP A 23 -0.59 -7.88 -8.09
CA ASP A 23 0.34 -7.44 -9.14
C ASP A 23 1.19 -6.26 -8.66
N ILE A 24 0.58 -5.27 -8.01
CA ILE A 24 1.27 -4.11 -7.40
C ILE A 24 2.27 -4.58 -6.34
N ILE A 25 1.85 -5.47 -5.43
CA ILE A 25 2.71 -6.03 -4.37
C ILE A 25 3.93 -6.71 -4.99
N GLN A 26 3.73 -7.51 -6.03
CA GLN A 26 4.81 -8.21 -6.73
C GLN A 26 5.74 -7.25 -7.48
N GLU A 27 5.21 -6.23 -8.15
CA GLU A 27 6.00 -5.20 -8.85
C GLU A 27 6.85 -4.36 -7.89
N CYS A 28 6.39 -4.18 -6.65
CA CYS A 28 7.14 -3.54 -5.58
C CYS A 28 8.13 -4.47 -4.85
N ASP A 29 8.36 -5.69 -5.33
CA ASP A 29 9.21 -6.73 -4.70
C ASP A 29 8.85 -7.04 -3.23
N LEU A 30 7.55 -6.99 -2.92
CA LEU A 30 6.99 -7.36 -1.63
C LEU A 30 6.42 -8.78 -1.69
N ASP A 31 6.58 -9.54 -0.61
CA ASP A 31 5.93 -10.84 -0.45
C ASP A 31 4.59 -10.68 0.24
N LEU A 32 3.52 -11.17 -0.40
CA LEU A 32 2.21 -11.30 0.23
C LEU A 32 2.30 -12.27 1.41
N THR A 33 1.99 -11.80 2.62
CA THR A 33 2.06 -12.61 3.85
C THR A 33 0.68 -13.02 4.35
N TYR A 34 -0.34 -12.19 4.15
CA TYR A 34 -1.68 -12.45 4.65
C TYR A 34 -2.75 -11.73 3.81
N GLU A 35 -3.90 -12.38 3.61
CA GLU A 35 -5.07 -11.82 2.93
C GLU A 35 -6.34 -12.29 3.65
N THR A 36 -7.21 -11.36 4.01
CA THR A 36 -8.53 -11.63 4.61
C THR A 36 -9.56 -10.58 4.19
N GLY A 37 -10.80 -10.72 4.65
CA GLY A 37 -12.06 -10.05 4.29
C GLY A 37 -12.11 -8.54 4.02
N GLY A 38 -11.00 -7.82 4.13
CA GLY A 38 -10.83 -6.39 3.83
C GLY A 38 -9.40 -5.91 4.12
N TYR A 39 -8.45 -6.85 4.16
CA TYR A 39 -7.10 -6.58 4.64
C TYR A 39 -6.09 -7.47 3.90
N ILE A 40 -5.04 -6.84 3.39
CA ILE A 40 -3.87 -7.50 2.81
C ILE A 40 -2.63 -7.02 3.55
N MET A 41 -1.72 -7.94 3.87
CA MET A 41 -0.40 -7.64 4.36
C MET A 41 0.64 -8.18 3.39
N ALA A 42 1.62 -7.35 3.08
CA ALA A 42 2.83 -7.75 2.38
C ALA A 42 4.07 -7.23 3.10
N LYS A 43 5.22 -7.85 2.87
CA LYS A 43 6.48 -7.48 3.53
C LYS A 43 7.64 -7.59 2.57
N GLU A 44 8.62 -6.70 2.70
CA GLU A 44 9.89 -6.84 2.00
C GLU A 44 10.60 -8.15 2.37
N LYS A 45 11.26 -8.74 1.37
CA LYS A 45 12.11 -9.91 1.56
C LYS A 45 13.34 -9.57 2.40
N PRO A 46 13.70 -10.41 3.39
CA PRO A 46 15.01 -10.30 4.01
C PRO A 46 16.11 -10.59 2.96
N GLY A 47 16.99 -9.60 2.75
CA GLY A 47 18.09 -9.65 1.79
C GLY A 47 19.26 -8.79 2.28
N ASN A 48 19.68 -7.81 1.48
CA ASN A 48 20.73 -6.85 1.86
C ASN A 48 20.25 -5.75 2.83
N ILE A 49 18.99 -5.83 3.27
CA ILE A 49 18.34 -4.85 4.12
C ILE A 49 18.34 -5.37 5.57
N THR A 50 18.74 -4.53 6.52
CA THR A 50 18.70 -4.89 7.94
C THR A 50 17.27 -5.14 8.39
N PHE A 51 17.05 -6.09 9.30
CA PHE A 51 15.69 -6.46 9.76
C PHE A 51 14.85 -5.27 10.23
N THR A 52 15.47 -4.26 10.85
CA THR A 52 14.81 -3.02 11.32
C THR A 52 14.28 -2.14 10.18
N LYS A 53 14.81 -2.30 8.97
CA LYS A 53 14.43 -1.53 7.79
C LYS A 53 13.36 -2.19 6.95
N LEU A 54 13.10 -3.50 7.15
CA LEU A 54 12.10 -4.23 6.37
C LEU A 54 10.73 -3.56 6.49
N VAL A 55 10.20 -3.12 5.35
CA VAL A 55 8.90 -2.48 5.24
C VAL A 55 7.81 -3.53 5.24
N GLN A 56 6.81 -3.28 6.07
CA GLN A 56 5.52 -3.96 6.03
C GLN A 56 4.52 -3.01 5.35
N LEU A 57 3.87 -3.52 4.32
CA LEU A 57 2.73 -2.90 3.68
C LEU A 57 1.44 -3.52 4.23
N GLU A 58 0.52 -2.68 4.68
CA GLU A 58 -0.84 -3.05 5.00
C GLU A 58 -1.78 -2.33 4.04
N VAL A 59 -2.72 -3.06 3.46
CA VAL A 59 -3.76 -2.52 2.58
C VAL A 59 -5.11 -2.83 3.21
N LEU A 60 -5.92 -1.79 3.43
CA LEU A 60 -7.22 -1.87 4.08
C LEU A 60 -8.32 -1.41 3.13
N PHE A 61 -9.43 -2.12 3.09
CA PHE A 61 -10.60 -1.74 2.30
C PHE A 61 -11.87 -2.37 2.88
N ASP A 62 -12.96 -1.61 2.90
CA ASP A 62 -14.27 -2.11 3.31
C ASP A 62 -15.08 -2.55 2.09
N ARG A 63 -15.26 -3.87 1.95
CA ARG A 63 -15.98 -4.48 0.83
C ARG A 63 -17.46 -4.07 0.75
N ASN A 64 -18.02 -3.55 1.83
CA ASN A 64 -19.42 -3.16 1.91
C ASN A 64 -19.63 -1.65 1.79
N LYS A 65 -18.55 -0.86 1.77
CA LYS A 65 -18.61 0.60 1.72
C LYS A 65 -18.09 1.11 0.38
N LEU A 66 -19.00 1.58 -0.46
CA LEU A 66 -18.69 2.23 -1.72
C LEU A 66 -18.86 3.75 -1.59
N LEU A 67 -17.90 4.50 -2.11
CA LEU A 67 -17.98 5.95 -2.33
C LEU A 67 -18.20 6.19 -3.82
N ASP A 68 -19.38 6.68 -4.19
CA ASP A 68 -19.78 6.91 -5.60
C ASP A 68 -19.54 5.69 -6.51
N GLY A 69 -19.84 4.48 -6.01
CA GLY A 69 -19.64 3.23 -6.74
C GLY A 69 -18.19 2.74 -6.82
N ARG A 70 -17.25 3.39 -6.12
CA ARG A 70 -15.83 3.01 -6.02
C ARG A 70 -15.49 2.53 -4.61
N LEU A 71 -14.52 1.64 -4.49
CA LEU A 71 -13.94 1.25 -3.21
C LEU A 71 -12.83 2.24 -2.83
N GLN A 72 -12.83 2.66 -1.56
CA GLN A 72 -11.67 3.30 -0.96
C GLN A 72 -10.72 2.22 -0.43
N VAL A 73 -9.44 2.38 -0.78
CA VAL A 73 -8.36 1.46 -0.43
C VAL A 73 -7.23 2.24 0.20
N ASP A 74 -6.94 1.96 1.46
CA ASP A 74 -5.91 2.63 2.24
C ASP A 74 -4.64 1.80 2.25
N PHE A 75 -3.53 2.42 1.90
CA PHE A 75 -2.19 1.82 1.95
C PHE A 75 -1.42 2.39 3.13
N VAL A 76 -0.79 1.51 3.91
CA VAL A 76 0.03 1.86 5.07
C VAL A 76 1.38 1.14 4.95
N ALA A 77 2.45 1.89 4.69
CA ALA A 77 3.81 1.38 4.75
C ALA A 77 4.44 1.73 6.09
N LYS A 78 5.06 0.76 6.76
CA LYS A 78 5.71 0.99 8.06
C LYS A 78 6.94 0.11 8.28
N ASN A 79 7.93 0.60 9.03
CA ASN A 79 9.07 -0.18 9.52
C ASN A 79 9.59 0.35 10.87
N GLU A 80 10.67 -0.22 11.40
CA GLU A 80 11.21 0.16 12.71
C GLU A 80 12.15 1.39 12.67
N GLU A 81 12.32 2.06 11.52
CA GLU A 81 13.11 3.29 11.43
C GLU A 81 12.45 4.45 12.21
N LEU A 82 13.24 5.49 12.52
CA LEU A 82 12.72 6.70 13.17
C LEU A 82 12.19 7.68 12.11
N PRO A 83 10.95 8.20 12.26
CA PRO A 83 10.33 9.06 11.25
C PRO A 83 11.02 10.43 11.08
N LEU A 84 11.87 10.85 12.02
CA LEU A 84 12.60 12.12 11.97
C LEU A 84 13.72 12.13 10.90
N GLN A 85 14.04 10.99 10.30
CA GLN A 85 14.96 10.92 9.16
C GLN A 85 14.17 10.99 7.86
N THR A 86 14.24 12.12 7.14
CA THR A 86 13.50 12.34 5.88
C THR A 86 14.00 11.47 4.72
N ASP A 87 15.21 10.96 4.83
CA ASP A 87 15.81 9.93 3.97
C ASP A 87 15.81 8.61 4.75
N ASN A 88 14.68 7.89 4.70
CA ASN A 88 14.55 6.56 5.29
C ASN A 88 14.01 5.57 4.26
N HIS A 89 14.36 4.31 4.45
CA HIS A 89 14.04 3.24 3.51
C HIS A 89 12.52 3.05 3.38
N CYS A 90 11.77 3.20 4.47
CA CYS A 90 10.31 3.12 4.45
C CYS A 90 9.68 4.12 3.47
N ARG A 91 10.21 5.34 3.42
CA ARG A 91 9.73 6.38 2.50
C ARG A 91 10.01 6.00 1.05
N THR A 92 11.21 5.51 0.75
CA THR A 92 11.59 5.11 -0.62
C THR A 92 10.68 4.00 -1.15
N VAL A 93 10.39 2.99 -0.32
CA VAL A 93 9.47 1.91 -0.67
C VAL A 93 8.04 2.43 -0.83
N PHE A 94 7.58 3.31 0.07
CA PHE A 94 6.26 3.92 -0.02
C PHE A 94 6.07 4.73 -1.32
N GLU A 95 7.06 5.54 -1.69
CA GLU A 95 7.01 6.30 -2.95
C GLU A 95 7.02 5.38 -4.18
N ALA A 96 7.68 4.23 -4.12
CA ALA A 96 7.62 3.22 -5.18
C ALA A 96 6.21 2.63 -5.29
N ILE A 97 5.58 2.26 -4.17
CA ILE A 97 4.19 1.79 -4.13
C ILE A 97 3.25 2.83 -4.74
N GLN A 98 3.37 4.10 -4.34
CA GLN A 98 2.51 5.17 -4.88
C GLN A 98 2.67 5.32 -6.40
N ARG A 99 3.91 5.28 -6.89
CA ARG A 99 4.21 5.34 -8.33
C ARG A 99 3.60 4.16 -9.08
N THR A 100 3.75 2.94 -8.56
CA THR A 100 3.19 1.73 -9.17
C THR A 100 1.66 1.76 -9.20
N VAL A 101 1.00 2.08 -8.08
CA VAL A 101 -0.46 2.17 -8.02
C VAL A 101 -0.98 3.25 -8.97
N SER A 102 -0.37 4.45 -8.95
CA SER A 102 -0.79 5.57 -9.80
C SER A 102 -0.56 5.33 -11.30
N ALA A 103 0.33 4.41 -11.67
CA ALA A 103 0.55 4.01 -13.06
C ALA A 103 -0.52 3.02 -13.57
N GLN A 104 -1.24 2.34 -12.68
CA GLN A 104 -2.27 1.37 -13.03
C GLN A 104 -3.66 2.03 -13.06
N GLN A 105 -4.32 2.06 -14.21
CA GLN A 105 -5.75 2.37 -14.25
C GLN A 105 -6.55 1.17 -13.69
N PRO A 106 -7.67 1.39 -12.96
CA PRO A 106 -8.39 2.65 -12.74
C PRO A 106 -8.12 3.28 -11.35
N TRP A 107 -6.93 3.08 -10.77
CA TRP A 107 -6.60 3.64 -9.46
C TRP A 107 -6.47 5.16 -9.52
N GLN A 108 -7.15 5.85 -8.60
CA GLN A 108 -7.11 7.31 -8.50
C GLN A 108 -6.72 7.69 -7.08
N LEU A 109 -5.61 8.43 -6.95
CA LEU A 109 -5.16 8.94 -5.65
C LEU A 109 -6.24 9.87 -5.09
N GLU A 110 -6.67 9.59 -3.85
CA GLU A 110 -7.48 10.53 -3.10
C GLU A 110 -6.58 11.72 -2.76
N ALA A 111 -6.85 12.88 -3.37
CA ALA A 111 -6.09 14.08 -3.05
C ALA A 111 -6.25 14.35 -1.55
N ASP A 112 -5.12 14.59 -0.85
CA ASP A 112 -5.12 14.99 0.54
C ASP A 112 -6.16 16.11 0.72
N SER A 113 -7.25 15.77 1.41
CA SER A 113 -8.22 16.75 1.85
C SER A 113 -7.55 17.48 3.00
N ILE A 114 -6.74 18.48 2.66
CA ILE A 114 -6.27 19.48 3.61
C ILE A 114 -7.47 20.37 3.92
N ASP A 115 -8.26 19.98 4.92
CA ASP A 115 -9.08 20.92 5.70
C ASP A 115 -8.24 21.49 6.85
#